data_AF-A0A9E0PZV5-F1
#
_entry.id   AF-A0A9E0PZV5-F1
#
_cell.length_a   1.000
_cell.length_b   1.000
_cell.length_c   1.000
_cell.angle_alpha   90.00
_cell.angle_beta   90.00
_cell.angle_gamma   90.00
#
_symmetry.space_group_name_H-M   'P 1'
#
loop_
_entity.id
_entity.type
_entity.pdbx_description
1 polymer ?
#
loop_
_entity_poly.entity_id
_entity_poly.type
_entity_poly.pdbx_seq_one_letter_code
_entity_poly.pdbx_strand_id
1 'polypeptide(L)'
;DIGFDAPSATVTVAGTVADQATKEKVLLCCGNVAGVEKVNDLLVVETPQPEAQWHTVVSGDNLSKIAKKFYGDANKYPVIFEANKPMLTHPDKIYPGQMLRIPPL
;
A
#
# COMPACT_ATOMS: atom_id res chain seq x y z
N ASP A 1 10.20 -14.56 5.87
CA ASP A 1 11.42 -13.86 6.32
C ASP A 1 11.45 -12.42 5.84
N ILE A 2 12.07 -11.53 6.63
CA ILE A 2 12.30 -10.12 6.29
C ILE A 2 13.79 -9.83 6.46
N GLY A 3 14.43 -9.27 5.45
CA GLY A 3 15.83 -8.84 5.48
C GLY A 3 15.98 -7.39 5.00
N PHE A 4 17.00 -6.70 5.50
CA PHE A 4 17.34 -5.33 5.07
C PHE A 4 18.80 -5.27 4.62
N ASP A 5 19.02 -4.80 3.40
CA ASP A 5 20.35 -4.50 2.86
C ASP A 5 20.63 -2.99 2.98
N ALA A 6 21.49 -2.63 3.92
CA ALA A 6 21.78 -1.22 4.22
C ALA A 6 22.46 -0.46 3.07
N PRO A 7 23.44 -1.03 2.32
CA PRO A 7 24.06 -0.33 1.19
C PRO A 7 23.09 0.09 0.09
N SER A 8 22.07 -0.74 -0.21
CA SER A 8 21.06 -0.44 -1.24
C SER A 8 19.73 0.05 -0.67
N ALA A 9 19.64 0.27 0.65
CA ALA A 9 18.42 0.65 1.34
C ALA A 9 17.19 -0.22 0.95
N THR A 10 17.43 -1.52 0.68
CA THR A 10 16.42 -2.42 0.13
C THR A 10 15.92 -3.40 1.20
N VAL A 11 14.60 -3.44 1.38
CA VAL A 11 13.93 -4.47 2.21
C VAL A 11 13.54 -5.64 1.31
N THR A 12 13.97 -6.85 1.65
CA THR A 12 13.50 -8.08 1.00
C THR A 12 12.47 -8.77 1.88
N VAL A 13 11.32 -9.11 1.29
CA VAL A 13 10.24 -9.83 1.96
C VAL A 13 9.99 -11.14 1.21
N ALA A 14 10.09 -12.27 1.91
CA ALA A 14 9.95 -13.60 1.31
C ALA A 14 9.06 -14.53 2.16
N GLY A 15 8.37 -15.46 1.49
CA GLY A 15 7.49 -16.45 2.13
C GLY A 15 6.16 -16.63 1.39
N THR A 16 5.27 -17.43 1.97
CA THR A 16 3.93 -17.67 1.45
C THR A 16 2.90 -16.93 2.30
N VAL A 17 1.95 -16.27 1.66
CA VAL A 17 0.81 -15.61 2.33
C VAL A 17 -0.52 -16.09 1.74
N ALA A 18 -1.55 -16.06 2.57
CA ALA A 18 -2.88 -16.61 2.24
C ALA A 18 -3.56 -15.87 1.07
N ASP A 19 -3.41 -14.54 1.02
CA ASP A 19 -4.10 -13.69 0.05
C ASP A 19 -3.26 -12.48 -0.39
N GLN A 20 -3.68 -11.89 -1.52
CA GLN A 20 -3.01 -10.75 -2.16
C GLN A 20 -3.07 -9.50 -1.26
N ALA A 21 -4.16 -9.33 -0.50
CA ALA A 21 -4.30 -8.20 0.41
C ALA A 21 -3.24 -8.22 1.53
N THR A 22 -2.93 -9.40 2.05
CA THR A 22 -1.89 -9.60 3.07
C THR A 22 -0.51 -9.29 2.49
N LYS A 23 -0.22 -9.81 1.28
CA LYS A 23 1.03 -9.49 0.56
C LYS A 23 1.22 -7.99 0.43
N GLU A 24 0.24 -7.30 -0.13
CA GLU A 24 0.31 -5.87 -0.42
C GLU A 24 0.42 -5.02 0.86
N LYS A 25 -0.27 -5.41 1.93
CA LYS A 25 -0.13 -4.73 3.24
C LYS A 25 1.29 -4.84 3.79
N VAL A 26 1.93 -6.01 3.69
CA VAL A 26 3.32 -6.20 4.13
C VAL A 26 4.26 -5.31 3.31
N LEU A 27 4.12 -5.32 1.99
CA LEU A 27 4.95 -4.49 1.09
C LEU A 27 4.78 -2.99 1.40
N LEU A 28 3.55 -2.53 1.64
CA LEU A 28 3.26 -1.15 2.00
C LEU A 28 3.90 -0.74 3.33
N CYS A 29 3.77 -1.58 4.35
CA CYS A 29 4.38 -1.36 5.65
C CYS A 29 5.90 -1.24 5.52
N CYS A 30 6.54 -2.12 4.74
CA CYS A 30 7.98 -2.10 4.52
C CYS A 30 8.43 -0.87 3.72
N GLY A 31 7.69 -0.46 2.69
CA GLY A 31 8.05 0.67 1.82
C GLY A 31 7.88 2.04 2.46
N ASN A 32 6.99 2.17 3.45
CA ASN A 32 6.72 3.44 4.14
C ASN A 32 7.63 3.68 5.37
N VAL A 33 8.70 2.89 5.55
CA VAL A 33 9.69 3.09 6.62
C VAL A 33 10.77 4.07 6.17
N ALA A 34 11.11 5.04 7.01
CA ALA A 34 12.18 5.99 6.73
C ALA A 34 13.51 5.26 6.49
N GLY A 35 14.19 5.59 5.39
CA GLY A 35 15.45 4.95 4.99
C GLY A 35 15.29 3.68 4.16
N VAL A 36 14.06 3.31 3.77
CA VAL A 36 13.80 2.28 2.77
C VAL A 36 13.59 2.95 1.41
N GLU A 37 14.45 2.64 0.45
CA GLU A 37 14.33 3.14 -0.93
C GLU A 37 13.57 2.17 -1.83
N LYS A 38 13.69 0.86 -1.57
CA LYS A 38 13.09 -0.19 -2.39
C LYS A 38 12.61 -1.36 -1.54
N VAL A 39 11.52 -1.98 -1.98
CA VAL A 39 11.06 -3.28 -1.48
C VAL A 39 11.23 -4.32 -2.57
N ASN A 40 11.97 -5.38 -2.28
CA ASN A 40 12.12 -6.57 -3.11
C ASN A 40 11.10 -7.62 -2.67
N ASP A 41 10.11 -7.84 -3.52
CA ASP A 41 8.98 -8.73 -3.27
C ASP A 41 9.27 -10.15 -3.76
N LEU A 42 9.47 -11.06 -2.81
CA LEU A 42 9.59 -12.51 -3.03
C LEU A 42 8.44 -13.25 -2.33
N LEU A 43 7.32 -12.58 -2.06
CA LEU A 43 6.14 -13.22 -1.48
C LEU A 43 5.33 -13.96 -2.56
N VAL A 44 4.98 -15.20 -2.25
CA VAL A 44 4.08 -16.04 -3.04
C VAL A 44 2.69 -16.00 -2.41
N VAL A 45 1.66 -15.85 -3.25
CA VAL A 45 0.25 -15.84 -2.82
C VAL A 45 -0.40 -17.15 -3.24
N GLU A 46 -1.10 -17.81 -2.32
CA GLU A 46 -1.79 -19.08 -2.61
C GLU A 46 -3.00 -18.89 -3.52
N THR A 47 -3.70 -17.76 -3.39
CA THR A 47 -4.87 -17.41 -4.19
C THR A 47 -4.65 -16.10 -4.95
N PRO A 48 -4.43 -16.16 -6.29
CA PRO A 48 -4.25 -14.94 -7.07
C PRO A 48 -5.56 -14.14 -7.09
N GLN A 49 -5.50 -12.92 -6.59
CA GLN A 49 -6.56 -11.92 -6.63
C GLN A 49 -6.06 -10.72 -7.46
N PRO A 50 -6.96 -9.86 -7.98
CA PRO A 50 -6.52 -8.70 -8.73
C PRO A 50 -5.67 -7.79 -7.84
N GLU A 51 -4.54 -7.36 -8.38
CA GLU A 51 -3.56 -6.55 -7.67
C GLU A 51 -4.10 -5.15 -7.39
N ALA A 52 -3.76 -4.60 -6.24
CA ALA A 52 -4.02 -3.20 -5.92
C ALA A 52 -3.13 -2.28 -6.77
N GLN A 53 -3.67 -1.11 -7.07
CA GLN A 53 -2.88 -0.02 -7.62
C GLN A 53 -2.22 0.77 -6.47
N TRP A 54 -1.08 1.38 -6.76
CA TRP A 54 -0.35 2.20 -5.80
C TRP A 54 -0.49 3.68 -6.18
N HIS A 55 -0.82 4.52 -5.20
CA HIS A 55 -0.88 5.96 -5.38
C HIS A 55 -0.02 6.66 -4.33
N THR A 56 0.94 7.46 -4.78
CA THR A 56 1.68 8.38 -3.90
C THR A 56 0.87 9.65 -3.74
N VAL A 57 0.51 9.98 -2.50
CA VAL A 57 -0.26 11.18 -2.17
C VAL A 57 0.53 12.42 -2.57
N VAL A 58 -0.13 13.34 -3.26
CA VAL A 58 0.45 14.66 -3.62
C VAL A 58 -0.27 15.79 -2.89
N SER A 59 0.31 16.98 -2.90
CA SER A 59 -0.30 18.15 -2.27
C SER A 59 -1.69 18.43 -2.84
N GLY A 60 -2.70 18.56 -1.96
CA GLY A 60 -4.10 18.80 -2.32
C GLY A 60 -4.96 17.54 -2.53
N ASP A 61 -4.39 16.35 -2.40
CA ASP A 61 -5.14 15.09 -2.40
C ASP A 61 -6.01 14.92 -1.14
N ASN A 62 -7.11 14.19 -1.30
CA ASN A 62 -7.88 13.59 -0.22
C ASN A 62 -8.41 12.22 -0.68
N LEU A 63 -8.83 11.35 0.24
CA LEU A 63 -9.26 9.99 -0.13
C LEU A 63 -10.43 9.98 -1.12
N SER A 64 -11.36 10.94 -1.05
CA SER A 64 -12.47 11.03 -1.99
C SER A 64 -12.04 11.40 -3.41
N LYS A 65 -11.07 12.31 -3.56
CA LYS A 65 -10.48 12.65 -4.87
C LYS A 65 -9.73 11.46 -5.46
N ILE A 66 -8.98 10.76 -4.64
CA ILE A 66 -8.27 9.54 -5.02
C ILE A 66 -9.29 8.47 -5.44
N ALA A 67 -10.32 8.22 -4.64
CA ALA A 67 -11.39 7.28 -4.98
C ALA A 67 -12.09 7.64 -6.30
N LYS A 68 -12.39 8.93 -6.52
CA LYS A 68 -12.96 9.37 -7.80
C LYS A 68 -12.03 9.12 -8.99
N LYS A 69 -10.71 9.31 -8.80
CA LYS A 69 -9.70 9.07 -9.84
C LYS A 69 -9.60 7.60 -10.22
N PHE A 70 -9.61 6.70 -9.24
CA PHE A 70 -9.37 5.27 -9.46
C PHE A 70 -10.64 4.44 -9.68
N TYR A 71 -11.73 4.82 -9.02
CA TYR A 71 -13.00 4.10 -9.04
C TYR A 71 -14.12 4.83 -9.79
N GLY A 72 -13.89 6.08 -10.21
CA GLY A 72 -14.94 6.93 -10.78
C GLY A 72 -15.94 7.48 -9.76
N ASP A 73 -15.90 7.01 -8.50
CA ASP A 73 -16.84 7.38 -7.44
C ASP A 73 -16.11 7.84 -6.17
N ALA A 74 -16.34 9.10 -5.78
CA ALA A 74 -15.77 9.71 -4.60
C ALA A 74 -16.24 9.04 -3.29
N ASN A 75 -17.43 8.43 -3.30
CA ASN A 75 -18.00 7.75 -2.13
C ASN A 75 -17.33 6.40 -1.83
N LYS A 76 -16.45 5.92 -2.72
CA LYS A 76 -15.65 4.70 -2.50
C LYS A 76 -14.39 4.92 -1.69
N TYR A 77 -14.16 6.14 -1.18
CA TYR A 77 -13.06 6.43 -0.27
C TYR A 77 -12.94 5.52 0.96
N PRO A 78 -14.04 4.98 1.56
CA PRO A 78 -13.92 4.07 2.70
C PRO A 78 -13.18 2.77 2.34
N VAL A 79 -13.28 2.32 1.09
CA VAL A 79 -12.56 1.12 0.62
C VAL A 79 -11.03 1.34 0.70
N ILE A 80 -10.57 2.53 0.28
CA ILE A 80 -9.16 2.92 0.39
C ILE A 80 -8.77 3.01 1.87
N PHE A 81 -9.59 3.65 2.70
CA PHE A 81 -9.31 3.80 4.13
C PHE A 81 -9.12 2.44 4.82
N GLU A 82 -10.07 1.51 4.66
CA GLU A 82 -9.99 0.18 5.27
C GLU A 82 -8.80 -0.63 4.74
N ALA A 83 -8.47 -0.51 3.45
CA ALA A 83 -7.35 -1.22 2.84
C ALA A 83 -5.99 -0.82 3.41
N ASN A 84 -5.88 0.40 3.94
CA ASN A 84 -4.64 0.97 4.46
C ASN A 84 -4.60 1.03 6.01
N LYS A 85 -5.59 0.48 6.70
CA LYS A 85 -5.49 0.26 8.15
C LYS A 85 -4.47 -0.85 8.47
N PRO A 86 -3.73 -0.75 9.60
CA PRO A 86 -3.80 0.30 10.62
C PRO A 86 -2.96 1.56 10.33
N MET A 87 -2.26 1.62 9.19
CA MET A 87 -1.36 2.72 8.86
C MET A 87 -2.10 4.06 8.70
N LEU A 88 -3.32 4.03 8.16
CA LEU A 88 -4.25 5.14 8.25
C LEU A 88 -5.13 5.00 9.50
N THR A 89 -5.00 5.96 10.41
CA THR A 89 -5.82 6.04 11.63
C THR A 89 -7.06 6.91 11.45
N HIS A 90 -7.06 7.81 10.46
CA HIS A 90 -8.19 8.68 10.15
C HIS A 90 -8.28 8.90 8.63
N PRO A 91 -9.48 8.97 8.03
CA PRO A 91 -9.65 9.16 6.59
C PRO A 91 -8.97 10.42 6.04
N ASP A 92 -8.97 11.51 6.82
CA ASP A 92 -8.39 12.78 6.41
C ASP A 92 -6.89 12.93 6.72
N LYS A 93 -6.28 11.97 7.42
CA LYS A 93 -4.86 12.03 7.81
C LYS A 93 -3.98 11.34 6.78
N ILE A 94 -3.91 11.92 5.60
CA ILE A 94 -2.95 11.56 4.56
C ILE A 94 -1.97 12.71 4.31
N TYR A 95 -0.72 12.39 3.97
CA TYR A 95 0.34 13.39 3.80
C TYR A 95 1.03 13.23 2.44
N PRO A 96 1.49 14.32 1.80
CA PRO A 96 2.28 14.23 0.57
C PRO A 96 3.49 13.31 0.72
N GLY A 97 3.73 12.48 -0.29
CA GLY A 97 4.79 11.45 -0.29
C GLY A 97 4.37 10.11 0.34
N GLN A 98 3.21 10.03 1.01
CA GLN A 98 2.70 8.78 1.55
C GLN A 98 2.18 7.87 0.43
N MET A 99 2.66 6.63 0.39
CA MET A 99 2.11 5.62 -0.53
C MET A 99 0.83 5.02 0.04
N LEU A 100 -0.19 4.87 -0.80
CA LEU A 100 -1.48 4.25 -0.47
C LEU A 100 -1.77 3.08 -1.39
N ARG A 101 -2.33 2.02 -0.80
CA ARG A 101 -2.89 0.85 -1.48
C ARG A 101 -4.30 1.16 -1.97
N ILE A 102 -4.56 1.00 -3.26
CA ILE A 102 -5.86 1.21 -3.90
C ILE A 102 -6.37 -0.14 -4.41
N PRO A 103 -7.15 -0.90 -3.61
CA PRO A 103 -7.61 -2.22 -4.01
C PRO A 103 -8.59 -2.15 -5.20
N PRO A 104 -8.76 -3.22 -5.98
CA PRO A 104 -9.89 -3.34 -6.90
C PRO A 104 -11.24 -3.28 -6.15
N LEU A 105 -12.30 -2.86 -6.84
CA LEU A 105 -13.69 -2.94 -6.34
C LEU A 105 -14.28 -4.34 -6.51
#